data_AF-A0A968X8Q7-F1
#
_entry.id   AF-A0A968X8Q7-F1
#
_cell.length_a   1.000
_cell.length_b   1.000
_cell.length_c   1.000
_cell.angle_alpha   90.00
_cell.angle_beta   90.00
_cell.angle_gamma   90.00
#
_symmetry.space_group_name_H-M   'P 1'
#
loop_
_entity.id
_entity.type
_entity.pdbx_description
1 polymer ?
#
loop_
_entity_poly.entity_id
_entity_poly.type
_entity_poly.pdbx_seq_one_letter_code
_entity_poly.pdbx_strand_id
1 'polypeptide(L)'
;MMALTHMAIAMAGVGFALGTANPMVLALAAIGSQLPDLDSTQSWVGQICYPLARFLEARFPHRTLTHSFLATGAIGFLALPLLLWGDWRWWLAIWLGHLLSVFSDTFTKQGVQLFYPVPVWCVCGANPNRRMRTGGPGEYWVLSGAIALLCVNLWLTSNGGLLVQASQTLGLKEGAVRTYNEKAATHQLYASVEGVWASDRTAASGRYAIVASEGSEFVVKTPKGLAKTGQQIVTTKVAVDVGEAMTVRTETVSLRDEDVGVG
;
A
#
# COMPACT_ATOMS: atom_id res chain seq x y z
N MET A 1 0.13 -23.63 5.30
CA MET A 1 -0.41 -23.57 3.91
C MET A 1 0.74 -23.85 2.96
N MET A 2 0.65 -23.61 1.66
CA MET A 2 1.81 -23.56 0.77
C MET A 2 2.64 -22.31 1.09
N ALA A 3 3.96 -22.44 0.98
CA ALA A 3 4.92 -21.35 1.19
C ALA A 3 4.55 -20.07 0.41
N LEU A 4 4.21 -20.22 -0.88
CA LEU A 4 3.81 -19.09 -1.74
C LEU A 4 2.54 -18.40 -1.26
N THR A 5 1.57 -19.14 -0.71
CA THR A 5 0.35 -18.56 -0.16
C THR A 5 0.65 -17.72 1.07
N HIS A 6 1.54 -18.19 1.95
CA HIS A 6 1.99 -17.40 3.11
C HIS A 6 2.70 -16.12 2.69
N MET A 7 3.62 -16.19 1.71
CA MET A 7 4.31 -15.00 1.20
C MET A 7 3.32 -13.99 0.62
N ALA A 8 2.37 -14.44 -0.19
CA ALA A 8 1.38 -13.55 -0.80
C ALA A 8 0.49 -12.88 0.24
N ILE A 9 -0.03 -13.64 1.22
CA ILE A 9 -0.86 -13.08 2.30
C ILE A 9 -0.07 -12.09 3.15
N ALA A 10 1.18 -12.42 3.51
CA ALA A 10 2.02 -11.55 4.33
C ALA A 10 2.38 -10.26 3.59
N MET A 11 2.81 -10.32 2.33
CA MET A 11 3.12 -9.13 1.54
C MET A 11 1.87 -8.26 1.34
N ALA A 12 0.72 -8.85 1.01
CA ALA A 12 -0.52 -8.11 0.82
C ALA A 12 -0.98 -7.44 2.12
N GLY A 13 -1.00 -8.20 3.23
CA GLY A 13 -1.45 -7.73 4.52
C GLY A 13 -0.53 -6.67 5.13
N VAL A 14 0.79 -6.89 5.13
CA VAL A 14 1.76 -5.90 5.63
C VAL A 14 1.78 -4.66 4.75
N GLY A 15 1.80 -4.84 3.42
CA GLY A 15 1.77 -3.72 2.48
C GLY A 15 0.56 -2.82 2.70
N PHE A 16 -0.62 -3.42 2.91
CA PHE A 16 -1.84 -2.68 3.17
C PHE A 16 -1.83 -2.02 4.56
N ALA A 17 -1.47 -2.78 5.61
CA ALA A 17 -1.44 -2.27 6.99
C ALA A 17 -0.47 -1.11 7.18
N LEU A 18 0.67 -1.13 6.49
CA LEU A 18 1.68 -0.08 6.55
C LEU A 18 1.53 0.97 5.44
N GLY A 19 0.58 0.81 4.52
CA GLY A 19 0.36 1.71 3.38
C GLY A 19 1.63 1.91 2.54
N THR A 20 2.37 0.84 2.27
CA THR A 20 3.71 0.91 1.66
C THR A 20 3.85 -0.03 0.47
N ALA A 21 4.58 0.44 -0.54
CA ALA A 21 5.05 -0.33 -1.69
C ALA A 21 6.57 -0.56 -1.65
N ASN A 22 7.23 -0.27 -0.51
CA ASN A 22 8.68 -0.42 -0.40
C ASN A 22 9.08 -1.91 -0.54
N PRO A 23 9.91 -2.27 -1.55
CA PRO A 23 10.29 -3.65 -1.80
C PRO A 23 10.96 -4.34 -0.61
N MET A 24 11.78 -3.61 0.16
CA MET A 24 12.46 -4.18 1.33
C MET A 24 11.49 -4.56 2.43
N VAL A 25 10.47 -3.74 2.68
CA VAL A 25 9.42 -4.03 3.69
C VAL A 25 8.63 -5.27 3.27
N LEU A 26 8.24 -5.36 1.99
CA LEU A 26 7.50 -6.51 1.48
C LEU A 26 8.34 -7.79 1.47
N ALA A 27 9.63 -7.71 1.12
CA ALA A 27 10.54 -8.84 1.18
C ALA A 27 10.72 -9.36 2.62
N LEU A 28 10.86 -8.46 3.59
CA LEU A 28 10.94 -8.84 5.01
C LEU A 28 9.65 -9.46 5.53
N ALA A 29 8.48 -8.98 5.07
CA ALA A 29 7.19 -9.62 5.37
C ALA A 29 7.12 -11.04 4.79
N ALA A 30 7.59 -11.22 3.56
CA ALA A 30 7.67 -12.54 2.94
C ALA A 30 8.62 -13.46 3.72
N ILE A 31 9.80 -13.00 4.13
CA ILE A 31 10.73 -13.77 4.97
C ILE A 31 10.09 -14.14 6.32
N GLY A 32 9.50 -13.16 7.01
CA GLY A 32 8.83 -13.38 8.30
C GLY A 32 7.72 -14.42 8.20
N SER A 33 7.00 -14.44 7.07
CA SER A 33 5.92 -15.41 6.83
C SER A 33 6.38 -16.87 6.77
N GLN A 34 7.65 -17.11 6.44
CA GLN A 34 8.21 -18.46 6.29
C GLN A 34 8.82 -19.01 7.60
N LEU A 35 9.05 -18.14 8.59
CA LEU A 35 9.61 -18.54 9.89
C LEU A 35 8.78 -19.56 10.68
N PRO A 36 7.43 -19.62 10.61
CA PRO A 36 6.68 -20.66 11.31
C PRO A 36 7.04 -22.07 10.84
N ASP A 37 7.27 -22.25 9.54
CA ASP A 37 7.55 -23.56 8.92
C ASP A 37 8.97 -24.09 9.22
N LEU A 38 9.75 -23.39 10.04
CA LEU A 38 11.03 -23.85 10.57
C LEU A 38 10.90 -25.13 11.41
N ASP A 39 9.69 -25.51 11.82
CA ASP A 39 9.41 -26.74 12.55
C ASP A 39 9.30 -28.00 11.67
N SER A 40 9.48 -27.89 10.34
CA SER A 40 9.39 -29.01 9.40
C SER A 40 10.63 -29.09 8.49
N THR A 41 11.32 -30.24 8.47
CA THR A 41 12.47 -30.47 7.57
C THR A 41 12.10 -30.53 6.09
N GLN A 42 10.80 -30.62 5.76
CA GLN A 42 10.30 -30.61 4.38
C GLN A 42 10.10 -29.19 3.83
N SER A 43 10.02 -28.17 4.69
CA SER A 43 9.83 -26.79 4.26
C SER A 43 11.13 -26.18 3.72
N TRP A 44 11.01 -25.14 2.89
CA TRP A 44 12.20 -24.44 2.36
C TRP A 44 13.07 -23.85 3.48
N VAL A 45 12.47 -23.17 4.45
CA VAL A 45 13.20 -22.62 5.62
C VAL A 45 13.76 -23.73 6.50
N GLY A 46 13.01 -24.82 6.69
CA GLY A 46 13.48 -25.95 7.45
C GLY A 46 14.67 -26.66 6.80
N GLN A 47 14.73 -26.71 5.47
CA GLN A 47 15.90 -27.24 4.74
C GLN A 47 17.13 -26.35 4.88
N ILE A 48 16.95 -25.02 4.86
CA ILE A 48 18.06 -24.06 5.10
C ILE A 48 18.59 -24.21 6.53
N CYS A 49 17.69 -24.31 7.50
CA CYS A 49 18.01 -24.42 8.93
C CYS A 49 17.90 -25.87 9.43
N TYR A 50 18.36 -26.84 8.63
CA TYR A 50 18.12 -28.28 8.83
C TYR A 50 18.40 -28.81 10.25
N PRO A 51 19.52 -28.47 10.92
CA PRO A 51 19.78 -28.97 12.27
C PRO A 51 18.70 -28.54 13.29
N LEU A 52 18.25 -27.29 13.17
CA LEU A 52 17.21 -26.73 14.04
C LEU A 52 15.84 -27.30 13.69
N ALA A 53 15.50 -27.38 12.41
CA ALA A 53 14.23 -27.96 11.96
C ALA A 53 14.08 -29.42 12.38
N ARG A 54 15.12 -30.22 12.20
CA ARG A 54 15.15 -31.62 12.66
C ARG A 54 15.01 -31.74 14.18
N PHE A 55 15.62 -30.84 14.94
CA PHE A 55 15.50 -30.82 16.40
C PHE A 55 14.05 -30.52 16.84
N LEU A 56 13.41 -29.55 16.18
CA LEU A 56 12.04 -29.13 16.45
C LEU A 56 11.03 -30.22 16.04
N GLU A 57 11.14 -30.73 14.82
CA GLU A 57 10.25 -31.76 14.28
C GLU A 57 10.27 -33.05 15.12
N ALA A 58 11.42 -33.40 15.71
CA ALA A 58 11.55 -34.56 16.58
C ALA A 58 10.92 -34.40 17.97
N ARG A 59 10.61 -33.16 18.41
CA ARG A 59 10.14 -32.85 19.78
C ARG A 59 8.73 -32.28 19.83
N PHE A 60 8.34 -31.54 18.79
CA PHE A 60 7.09 -30.81 18.74
C PHE A 60 6.32 -31.23 17.48
N PRO A 61 5.00 -31.49 17.59
CA PRO A 61 4.17 -31.66 16.41
C PRO A 61 4.21 -30.40 15.54
N HIS A 62 4.17 -30.57 14.22
CA HIS A 62 4.08 -29.43 13.29
C HIS A 62 2.86 -28.55 13.61
N ARG A 63 3.03 -27.22 13.50
CA ARG A 63 2.04 -26.17 13.80
C ARG A 63 1.72 -25.98 15.28
N THR A 64 2.71 -26.24 16.13
CA THR A 64 2.63 -26.00 17.57
C THR A 64 3.53 -24.83 17.99
N LEU A 65 4.76 -25.11 18.42
CA LEU A 65 5.67 -24.12 19.01
C LEU A 65 5.90 -22.90 18.12
N THR A 66 6.32 -23.09 16.86
CA THR A 66 6.68 -22.01 15.93
C THR A 66 5.47 -21.26 15.37
N HIS A 67 4.27 -21.82 15.52
CA HIS A 67 3.00 -21.26 15.06
C HIS A 67 2.16 -20.71 16.22
N SER A 68 2.81 -20.28 17.30
CA SER A 68 2.14 -19.74 18.48
C SER A 68 2.31 -18.22 18.60
N PHE A 69 1.43 -17.56 19.34
CA PHE A 69 1.64 -16.15 19.69
C PHE A 69 2.91 -15.92 20.50
N LEU A 70 3.34 -16.93 21.27
CA LEU A 70 4.62 -16.92 21.95
C LEU A 70 5.78 -16.84 20.94
N ALA A 71 5.75 -17.64 19.89
CA ALA A 71 6.75 -17.57 18.81
C ALA A 71 6.68 -16.23 18.06
N THR A 72 5.49 -15.70 17.79
CA THR A 72 5.34 -14.37 17.19
C THR A 72 5.98 -13.28 18.05
N GLY A 73 5.73 -13.31 19.37
CA GLY A 73 6.36 -12.40 20.33
C GLY A 73 7.89 -12.57 20.37
N ALA A 74 8.38 -13.81 20.40
CA ALA A 74 9.81 -14.10 20.39
C ALA A 74 10.51 -13.62 19.12
N ILE A 75 9.91 -13.83 17.95
CA ILE A 75 10.44 -13.32 16.66
C ILE A 75 10.45 -11.79 16.66
N GLY A 76 9.39 -11.15 17.16
CA GLY A 76 9.36 -9.70 17.35
C GLY A 76 10.49 -9.22 18.24
N PHE A 77 10.72 -9.87 19.37
CA PHE A 77 11.83 -9.54 20.27
C PHE A 77 13.20 -9.72 19.61
N LEU A 78 13.43 -10.85 18.93
CA LEU A 78 14.68 -11.13 18.22
C LEU A 78 14.93 -10.17 17.06
N ALA A 79 13.88 -9.62 16.46
CA ALA A 79 13.97 -8.65 15.38
C ALA A 79 14.24 -7.21 15.88
N LEU A 80 14.19 -6.91 17.19
CA LEU A 80 14.37 -5.56 17.74
C LEU A 80 15.64 -4.83 17.27
N PRO A 81 16.81 -5.49 17.06
CA PRO A 81 17.98 -4.81 16.53
C PRO A 81 17.77 -4.11 15.19
N LEU A 82 16.77 -4.52 14.38
CA LEU A 82 16.41 -3.84 13.14
C LEU A 82 15.93 -2.39 13.38
N LEU A 83 15.43 -2.08 14.58
CA LEU A 83 15.04 -0.72 14.95
C LEU A 83 16.24 0.21 15.15
N LEU A 84 17.44 -0.34 15.37
CA LEU A 84 18.65 0.45 15.60
C LEU A 84 19.35 0.84 14.30
N TRP A 85 19.19 0.04 13.25
CA TRP A 85 19.94 0.18 12.00
C TRP A 85 19.07 0.41 10.76
N GLY A 86 17.74 0.37 10.89
CA GLY A 86 16.82 0.40 9.76
C GLY A 86 15.54 1.19 10.02
N ASP A 87 14.67 1.19 9.01
CA ASP A 87 13.30 1.72 9.13
C ASP A 87 12.53 0.84 10.14
N TRP A 88 11.81 1.46 11.09
CA TRP A 88 10.96 0.75 12.05
C TRP A 88 9.96 -0.20 11.39
N ARG A 89 9.58 0.09 10.14
CA ARG A 89 8.73 -0.77 9.31
C ARG A 89 9.35 -2.13 9.01
N TRP A 90 10.68 -2.25 9.02
CA TRP A 90 11.39 -3.52 8.80
C TRP A 90 11.12 -4.51 9.92
N TRP A 91 11.23 -4.04 11.16
CA TRP A 91 10.89 -4.81 12.34
C TRP A 91 9.43 -5.27 12.31
N LEU A 92 8.51 -4.33 12.04
CA LEU A 92 7.09 -4.66 11.92
C LEU A 92 6.79 -5.62 10.78
N ALA A 93 7.48 -5.52 9.66
CA ALA A 93 7.24 -6.40 8.52
C ALA A 93 7.51 -7.86 8.85
N ILE A 94 8.63 -8.15 9.52
CA ILE A 94 8.94 -9.53 9.96
C ILE A 94 7.90 -10.01 10.97
N TRP A 95 7.58 -9.18 11.97
CA TRP A 95 6.65 -9.52 13.04
C TRP A 95 5.23 -9.78 12.50
N LEU A 96 4.68 -8.86 11.71
CA LEU A 96 3.38 -8.99 11.07
C LEU A 96 3.37 -10.11 10.02
N GLY A 97 4.48 -10.30 9.30
CA GLY A 97 4.62 -11.38 8.32
C GLY A 97 4.44 -12.75 8.97
N HIS A 98 5.10 -12.98 10.10
CA HIS A 98 4.93 -14.19 10.92
C HIS A 98 3.51 -14.30 11.48
N LEU A 99 2.98 -13.22 12.05
CA LEU A 99 1.62 -13.21 12.63
C LEU A 99 0.56 -13.58 11.59
N LEU A 100 0.63 -13.00 10.39
CA LEU A 100 -0.32 -13.23 9.31
C LEU A 100 -0.21 -14.65 8.76
N SER A 101 1.00 -15.22 8.63
CA SER A 101 1.15 -16.60 8.18
C SER A 101 0.59 -17.59 9.21
N VAL A 102 0.93 -17.42 10.49
CA VAL A 102 0.38 -18.22 11.59
C VAL A 102 -1.15 -18.12 11.64
N PHE A 103 -1.69 -16.91 11.55
CA PHE A 103 -3.13 -16.71 11.57
C PHE A 103 -3.81 -17.33 10.33
N SER A 104 -3.18 -17.26 9.15
CA SER A 104 -3.72 -17.87 7.93
C SER A 104 -3.86 -19.40 8.05
N ASP A 105 -2.98 -20.05 8.80
CA ASP A 105 -3.07 -21.50 9.03
C ASP A 105 -4.27 -21.93 9.86
N THR A 106 -4.89 -21.02 10.62
CA THR A 106 -6.15 -21.30 11.34
C THR A 106 -7.28 -21.68 10.39
N PHE A 107 -7.24 -21.23 9.13
CA PHE A 107 -8.28 -21.55 8.14
C PHE A 107 -8.07 -22.90 7.42
N THR A 108 -6.96 -23.57 7.69
CA THR A 108 -6.70 -24.91 7.17
C THR A 108 -7.44 -25.98 7.97
N LYS A 109 -7.55 -27.19 7.43
CA LYS A 109 -8.19 -28.31 8.12
C LYS A 109 -7.57 -28.65 9.48
N GLN A 110 -6.24 -28.62 9.56
CA GLN A 110 -5.49 -28.94 10.78
C GLN A 110 -5.55 -27.79 11.79
N GLY A 111 -5.55 -26.54 11.32
CA GLY A 111 -5.38 -25.39 12.18
C GLY A 111 -3.99 -25.33 12.80
N VAL A 112 -3.91 -24.68 13.96
CA VAL A 112 -2.66 -24.32 14.64
C VAL A 112 -2.89 -24.20 16.15
N GLN A 113 -1.89 -24.51 16.97
CA GLN A 113 -1.93 -24.25 18.42
C GLN A 113 -1.43 -22.85 18.77
N LEU A 114 -2.30 -21.84 18.59
CA LEU A 114 -1.94 -20.43 18.83
C LEU A 114 -1.48 -20.16 20.28
N PHE A 115 -2.03 -20.91 21.24
CA PHE A 115 -1.80 -20.73 22.68
C PHE A 115 -0.84 -21.77 23.28
N TYR A 116 0.02 -22.39 22.47
CA TYR A 116 1.11 -23.23 22.98
C TYR A 116 1.83 -22.53 24.16
N PRO A 117 2.08 -23.21 25.30
CA PRO A 117 2.07 -24.67 25.51
C PRO A 117 0.70 -25.28 25.82
N VAL A 118 -0.38 -24.51 25.87
CA VAL A 118 -1.73 -25.06 26.05
C VAL A 118 -2.14 -25.77 24.75
N PRO A 119 -2.49 -27.07 24.77
CA PRO A 119 -2.72 -27.88 23.56
C PRO A 119 -4.09 -27.63 22.90
N VAL A 120 -4.46 -26.36 22.72
CA VAL A 120 -5.73 -25.94 22.09
C VAL A 120 -5.50 -25.69 20.60
N TRP A 121 -6.16 -26.49 19.77
CA TRP A 121 -6.15 -26.32 18.32
C TRP A 121 -7.15 -25.25 17.90
N CYS A 122 -6.62 -24.13 17.41
CA CYS A 122 -7.40 -23.02 16.89
C CYS A 122 -7.67 -23.24 15.41
N VAL A 123 -8.96 -23.31 15.06
CA VAL A 123 -9.43 -23.51 13.69
C VAL A 123 -10.56 -22.54 13.38
N CYS A 124 -10.46 -21.85 12.26
CA CYS A 124 -11.49 -20.96 11.72
C CYS A 124 -12.45 -21.76 10.83
N GLY A 125 -13.75 -21.63 11.10
CA GLY A 125 -14.82 -22.30 10.35
C GLY A 125 -15.42 -23.51 11.10
N ALA A 126 -16.69 -23.37 11.45
CA ALA A 126 -17.45 -24.38 12.20
C ALA A 126 -17.65 -25.69 11.42
N ASN A 127 -17.73 -25.64 10.09
CA ASN A 127 -17.92 -26.83 9.24
C ASN A 127 -16.56 -27.41 8.77
N PRO A 128 -16.13 -28.61 9.23
CA PRO A 128 -14.86 -29.21 8.86
C PRO A 128 -14.69 -29.48 7.36
N ASN A 129 -15.80 -29.69 6.64
CA ASN A 129 -15.79 -30.01 5.21
C ASN A 129 -15.51 -28.79 4.33
N ARG A 130 -15.74 -27.57 4.85
CA ARG A 130 -15.47 -26.32 4.14
C ARG A 130 -14.10 -25.72 4.44
N ARG A 131 -13.33 -26.33 5.34
CA ARG A 131 -11.97 -25.89 5.68
C ARG A 131 -11.01 -26.17 4.54
N MET A 132 -10.03 -25.28 4.37
CA MET A 132 -9.09 -25.37 3.27
C MET A 132 -8.15 -26.57 3.43
N ARG A 133 -7.96 -27.30 2.32
CA ARG A 133 -6.93 -28.34 2.21
C ARG A 133 -5.69 -27.71 1.60
N THR A 134 -4.52 -27.95 2.20
CA THR A 134 -3.25 -27.52 1.63
C THR A 134 -3.07 -28.13 0.24
N GLY A 135 -2.69 -27.33 -0.75
CA GLY A 135 -2.55 -27.74 -2.15
C GLY A 135 -3.88 -27.95 -2.89
N GLY A 136 -5.03 -27.69 -2.26
CA GLY A 136 -6.35 -27.83 -2.88
C GLY A 136 -6.81 -26.60 -3.67
N PRO A 137 -7.89 -26.71 -4.47
CA PRO A 137 -8.41 -25.59 -5.27
C PRO A 137 -8.75 -24.33 -4.47
N GLY A 138 -9.28 -24.51 -3.25
CA GLY A 138 -9.61 -23.38 -2.37
C GLY A 138 -8.38 -22.56 -1.96
N GLU A 139 -7.22 -23.18 -1.85
CA GLU A 139 -5.99 -22.46 -1.53
C GLU A 139 -5.50 -21.61 -2.71
N TYR A 140 -5.60 -22.11 -3.94
CA TYR A 140 -5.26 -21.33 -5.13
C TYR A 140 -6.14 -20.09 -5.30
N TRP A 141 -7.41 -20.15 -4.92
CA TRP A 141 -8.27 -18.98 -4.85
C TRP A 141 -7.80 -17.95 -3.82
N VAL A 142 -7.38 -18.39 -2.63
CA VAL A 142 -6.82 -17.50 -1.61
C VAL A 142 -5.50 -16.88 -2.07
N LEU A 143 -4.61 -17.68 -2.66
CA LEU A 143 -3.36 -17.20 -3.26
C LEU A 143 -3.64 -16.13 -4.33
N SER A 144 -4.58 -16.41 -5.25
CA SER A 144 -4.95 -15.49 -6.32
C SER A 144 -5.56 -14.19 -5.76
N GLY A 145 -6.43 -14.29 -4.76
CA GLY A 145 -7.00 -13.14 -4.06
C GLY A 145 -5.93 -12.31 -3.33
N ALA A 146 -4.96 -12.95 -2.67
CA ALA A 146 -3.86 -12.27 -1.99
C ALA A 146 -2.94 -11.55 -2.99
N ILE A 147 -2.62 -12.17 -4.14
CA ILE A 147 -1.86 -11.54 -5.21
C ILE A 147 -2.63 -10.35 -5.79
N ALA A 148 -3.93 -10.50 -6.07
CA ALA A 148 -4.76 -9.40 -6.55
C ALA A 148 -4.78 -8.23 -5.56
N LEU A 149 -4.94 -8.52 -4.26
CA LEU A 149 -4.89 -7.52 -3.19
C LEU A 149 -3.52 -6.83 -3.13
N LEU A 150 -2.41 -7.58 -3.25
CA LEU A 150 -1.07 -7.01 -3.32
C LEU A 150 -0.92 -6.05 -4.51
N CYS A 151 -1.35 -6.45 -5.70
CA CYS A 151 -1.31 -5.61 -6.90
C CYS A 151 -2.13 -4.33 -6.73
N VAL A 152 -3.34 -4.42 -6.18
CA VAL A 152 -4.18 -3.26 -5.88
C VAL A 152 -3.50 -2.34 -4.86
N ASN A 153 -2.90 -2.90 -3.82
CA ASN A 153 -2.20 -2.11 -2.81
C ASN A 153 -0.97 -1.38 -3.38
N LEU A 154 -0.17 -2.06 -4.22
CA LEU A 154 0.97 -1.46 -4.92
C LEU A 154 0.51 -0.32 -5.83
N TRP A 155 -0.58 -0.53 -6.57
CA TRP A 155 -1.17 0.51 -7.42
C TRP A 155 -1.67 1.71 -6.61
N LEU A 156 -2.43 1.48 -5.53
CA LEU A 156 -2.93 2.55 -4.66
C LEU A 156 -1.80 3.37 -4.05
N THR A 157 -0.81 2.69 -3.47
CA THR A 157 0.29 3.35 -2.78
C THR A 157 1.18 4.13 -3.76
N SER A 158 1.36 3.63 -4.98
CA SER A 158 2.12 4.33 -6.03
C SER A 158 1.39 5.58 -6.57
N ASN A 159 0.08 5.71 -6.34
CA ASN A 159 -0.75 6.84 -6.80
C ASN A 159 -1.16 7.79 -5.66
N GLY A 160 -0.37 7.87 -4.58
CA GLY A 160 -0.63 8.79 -3.46
C GLY A 160 -1.49 8.18 -2.34
N GLY A 161 -1.85 6.91 -2.45
CA GLY A 161 -2.59 6.15 -1.45
C GLY A 161 -4.11 6.25 -1.57
N LEU A 162 -4.80 5.48 -0.73
CA LEU A 162 -6.27 5.34 -0.78
C LEU A 162 -7.01 6.66 -0.62
N LEU A 163 -6.58 7.52 0.30
CA LEU A 163 -7.24 8.81 0.56
C LEU A 163 -7.13 9.76 -0.62
N VAL A 164 -5.94 9.85 -1.25
CA VAL A 164 -5.75 10.67 -2.45
C VAL A 164 -6.62 10.14 -3.58
N GLN A 165 -6.63 8.84 -3.83
CA GLN A 165 -7.44 8.27 -4.91
C GLN A 165 -8.96 8.43 -4.66
N ALA A 166 -9.41 8.27 -3.42
CA ALA A 166 -10.81 8.50 -3.04
C ALA A 166 -11.20 9.97 -3.23
N SER A 167 -10.36 10.90 -2.76
CA SER A 167 -10.59 12.33 -2.90
C SER A 167 -10.60 12.79 -4.36
N GLN A 168 -9.75 12.24 -5.23
CA GLN A 168 -9.80 12.51 -6.67
C GLN A 168 -11.08 11.97 -7.33
N THR A 169 -11.49 10.74 -6.99
CA THR A 169 -12.73 10.14 -7.53
C THR A 169 -13.97 10.97 -7.15
N LEU A 170 -14.01 11.43 -5.89
CA LEU A 170 -15.05 12.33 -5.37
C LEU A 170 -14.86 13.78 -5.84
N GLY A 171 -13.70 14.13 -6.40
CA GLY A 171 -13.32 15.46 -6.87
C GLY A 171 -13.25 16.52 -5.77
N LEU A 172 -12.75 16.11 -4.60
CA LEU A 172 -12.44 16.97 -3.48
C LEU A 172 -11.13 17.73 -3.74
N LYS A 173 -11.14 19.02 -3.41
CA LYS A 173 -10.01 19.94 -3.66
C LYS A 173 -8.72 19.51 -2.94
N GLU A 174 -8.82 18.92 -1.74
CA GLU A 174 -7.65 18.46 -0.97
C GLU A 174 -6.82 17.41 -1.72
N GLY A 175 -7.48 16.47 -2.40
CA GLY A 175 -6.82 15.45 -3.23
C GLY A 175 -6.08 16.05 -4.40
N ALA A 176 -6.74 16.97 -5.09
CA ALA A 176 -6.18 17.69 -6.22
C ALA A 176 -4.90 18.45 -5.84
N VAL A 177 -4.90 19.16 -4.71
CA VAL A 177 -3.73 19.95 -4.25
C VAL A 177 -2.56 19.04 -3.91
N ARG A 178 -2.83 17.92 -3.23
CA ARG A 178 -1.78 16.97 -2.87
C ARG A 178 -1.14 16.34 -4.11
N THR A 179 -1.95 15.92 -5.08
CA THR A 179 -1.43 15.39 -6.36
C THR A 179 -0.63 16.44 -7.12
N TYR A 180 -1.08 17.70 -7.10
CA TYR A 180 -0.33 18.80 -7.69
C TYR A 180 1.05 18.95 -7.03
N ASN A 181 1.11 19.04 -5.71
CA ASN A 181 2.38 19.21 -5.00
C ASN A 181 3.34 18.02 -5.19
N GLU A 182 2.82 16.79 -5.30
CA GLU A 182 3.64 15.59 -5.50
C GLU A 182 4.18 15.47 -6.94
N LYS A 183 3.41 15.89 -7.96
CA LYS A 183 3.74 15.61 -9.38
C LYS A 183 4.04 16.84 -10.25
N ALA A 184 3.76 18.05 -9.80
CA ALA A 184 3.95 19.28 -10.60
C ALA A 184 5.39 19.50 -11.06
N ALA A 185 6.37 19.01 -10.30
CA ALA A 185 7.79 19.16 -10.66
C ALA A 185 8.23 18.26 -11.83
N THR A 186 7.50 17.17 -12.09
CA THR A 186 7.94 16.11 -13.02
C THR A 186 6.97 15.83 -14.16
N HIS A 187 5.72 16.29 -14.07
CA HIS A 187 4.67 16.00 -15.06
C HIS A 187 3.83 17.24 -15.35
N GLN A 188 3.35 17.36 -16.59
CA GLN A 188 2.30 18.34 -16.92
C GLN A 188 1.00 17.93 -16.25
N LEU A 189 0.37 18.86 -15.54
CA LEU A 189 -0.87 18.60 -14.81
C LEU A 189 -2.03 19.36 -15.44
N TYR A 190 -3.16 18.68 -15.58
CA TYR A 190 -4.41 19.25 -16.06
C TYR A 190 -5.45 19.21 -14.95
N ALA A 191 -6.21 20.27 -14.78
CA ALA A 191 -7.39 20.27 -13.94
C ALA A 191 -8.60 19.86 -14.80
N SER A 192 -9.23 18.75 -14.45
CA SER A 192 -10.58 18.43 -14.89
C SER A 192 -11.55 19.14 -13.95
N VAL A 193 -12.18 20.18 -14.47
CA VAL A 193 -13.06 21.06 -13.71
C VAL A 193 -14.49 20.84 -14.17
N GLU A 194 -15.40 20.64 -13.23
CA GLU A 194 -16.84 20.74 -13.46
C GLU A 194 -17.38 21.97 -12.75
N GLY A 195 -18.02 22.87 -13.49
CA GLY A 195 -18.48 24.13 -12.94
C GLY A 195 -19.03 25.10 -13.97
N VAL A 196 -19.28 26.32 -13.52
CA VAL A 196 -19.79 27.42 -14.34
C VAL A 196 -18.93 28.66 -14.18
N TRP A 197 -18.91 29.50 -15.20
CA TRP A 197 -18.27 30.81 -15.12
C TRP A 197 -19.03 31.70 -14.15
N ALA A 198 -18.32 32.41 -13.28
CA ALA A 198 -18.93 33.33 -12.32
C ALA A 198 -19.62 34.52 -13.00
N SER A 199 -19.12 34.95 -14.17
CA SER A 199 -19.61 36.13 -14.90
C SER A 199 -20.95 35.92 -15.58
N ASP A 200 -21.14 34.80 -16.29
CA ASP A 200 -22.29 34.57 -17.16
C ASP A 200 -23.02 33.25 -16.87
N ARG A 201 -22.58 32.49 -15.87
CA ARG A 201 -23.11 31.17 -15.48
C ARG A 201 -23.12 30.13 -16.60
N THR A 202 -22.38 30.37 -17.70
CA THR A 202 -22.21 29.39 -18.77
C THR A 202 -21.34 28.23 -18.30
N ALA A 203 -21.49 27.07 -18.94
CA ALA A 203 -20.72 25.89 -18.59
C ALA A 203 -19.21 26.16 -18.78
N ALA A 204 -18.45 25.99 -17.69
CA ALA A 204 -17.00 26.08 -17.66
C ALA A 204 -16.36 24.69 -17.50
N SER A 205 -17.15 23.62 -17.68
CA SER A 205 -16.68 22.26 -17.51
C SER A 205 -15.72 21.86 -18.62
N GLY A 206 -14.53 21.39 -18.27
CA GLY A 206 -13.50 21.05 -19.23
C GLY A 206 -12.17 20.68 -18.59
N ARG A 207 -11.23 20.27 -19.45
CA ARG A 207 -9.85 19.95 -19.06
C ARG A 207 -8.96 21.14 -19.39
N TYR A 208 -8.33 21.72 -18.37
CA TYR A 208 -7.47 22.90 -18.50
C TYR A 208 -6.08 22.64 -17.94
N ALA A 209 -5.04 23.20 -18.57
CA ALA A 209 -3.68 23.07 -18.06
C ALA A 209 -3.49 23.92 -16.79
N ILE A 210 -2.89 23.35 -15.74
CA ILE A 210 -2.62 24.05 -14.48
C ILE A 210 -1.31 24.83 -14.63
N VAL A 211 -1.36 26.13 -14.36
CA VAL A 211 -0.19 27.02 -14.42
C VAL A 211 0.40 27.25 -13.03
N ALA A 212 -0.45 27.44 -12.03
CA ALA A 212 -0.04 27.64 -10.64
C ALA A 212 -1.11 27.12 -9.67
N SER A 213 -0.72 26.87 -8.43
CA SER A 213 -1.62 26.62 -7.32
C SER A 213 -1.47 27.72 -6.27
N GLU A 214 -2.60 28.26 -5.81
CA GLU A 214 -2.67 29.22 -4.71
C GLU A 214 -3.57 28.64 -3.61
N GLY A 215 -2.96 28.07 -2.57
CA GLY A 215 -3.69 27.42 -1.48
C GLY A 215 -4.46 26.20 -1.98
N SER A 216 -5.79 26.24 -1.88
CA SER A 216 -6.68 25.17 -2.33
C SER A 216 -7.24 25.38 -3.75
N GLU A 217 -6.79 26.43 -4.44
CA GLU A 217 -7.27 26.82 -5.76
C GLU A 217 -6.17 26.70 -6.81
N PHE A 218 -6.59 26.42 -8.04
CA PHE A 218 -5.71 26.32 -9.21
C PHE A 218 -5.94 27.47 -10.17
N VAL A 219 -4.85 28.01 -10.68
CA VAL A 219 -4.83 28.92 -11.82
C VAL A 219 -4.68 28.07 -13.08
N VAL A 220 -5.69 28.09 -13.93
CA VAL A 220 -5.77 27.26 -15.14
C VAL A 220 -5.74 28.13 -16.39
N LYS A 221 -5.10 27.62 -17.45
CA LYS A 221 -5.08 28.27 -18.76
C LYS A 221 -6.32 27.85 -19.55
N THR A 222 -7.20 28.82 -19.82
CA THR A 222 -8.43 28.65 -20.60
C THR A 222 -8.31 29.36 -21.96
N PRO A 223 -9.19 29.07 -22.94
CA PRO A 223 -9.20 29.78 -24.22
C PRO A 223 -9.40 31.30 -24.08
N LYS A 224 -10.06 31.74 -22.99
CA LYS A 224 -10.31 33.17 -22.69
C LYS A 224 -9.19 33.84 -21.89
N GLY A 225 -8.12 33.11 -21.56
CA GLY A 225 -7.01 33.58 -20.72
C GLY A 225 -6.82 32.76 -19.45
N LEU A 226 -6.11 33.31 -18.47
CA LEU A 226 -5.89 32.68 -17.17
C LEU A 226 -7.15 32.83 -16.30
N ALA A 227 -7.60 31.72 -15.71
CA ALA A 227 -8.75 31.71 -14.81
C ALA A 227 -8.43 30.97 -13.51
N LYS A 228 -8.92 31.47 -12.39
CA LYS A 228 -8.77 30.85 -11.06
C LYS A 228 -10.04 30.06 -10.67
N THR A 229 -9.81 28.82 -10.27
CA THR A 229 -10.86 27.90 -9.81
C THR A 229 -11.32 28.26 -8.40
N GLY A 230 -12.58 28.68 -8.25
CA GLY A 230 -13.19 29.16 -7.01
C GLY A 230 -13.49 30.66 -7.00
N GLN A 231 -12.90 31.42 -7.93
CA GLN A 231 -13.24 32.82 -8.19
C GLN A 231 -13.94 33.00 -9.54
N GLN A 232 -13.18 32.89 -10.64
CA GLN A 232 -13.69 33.12 -12.00
C GLN A 232 -14.48 31.91 -12.52
N ILE A 233 -14.08 30.71 -12.08
CA ILE A 233 -14.81 29.47 -12.33
C ILE A 233 -15.35 28.97 -11.00
N VAL A 234 -16.67 28.97 -10.82
CA VAL A 234 -17.30 28.38 -9.64
C VAL A 234 -17.32 26.87 -9.84
N THR A 235 -16.51 26.16 -9.06
CA THR A 235 -16.27 24.72 -9.23
C THR A 235 -17.15 23.89 -8.29
N THR A 236 -17.84 22.91 -8.87
CA THR A 236 -18.55 21.87 -8.12
C THR A 236 -17.61 20.69 -7.85
N LYS A 237 -16.76 20.37 -8.83
CA LYS A 237 -15.80 19.27 -8.78
C LYS A 237 -14.48 19.69 -9.39
N VAL A 238 -13.36 19.34 -8.76
CA VAL A 238 -12.01 19.55 -9.31
C VAL A 238 -11.20 18.27 -9.11
N ALA A 239 -10.71 17.71 -10.20
CA ALA A 239 -9.76 16.60 -10.20
C ALA A 239 -8.50 16.99 -10.98
N VAL A 240 -7.36 16.41 -10.62
CA VAL A 240 -6.07 16.66 -11.30
C VAL A 240 -5.67 15.42 -12.08
N ASP A 241 -5.57 15.57 -13.39
CA ASP A 241 -5.10 14.55 -14.31
C ASP A 241 -3.61 14.77 -14.58
N VAL A 242 -2.83 13.70 -14.41
CA VAL A 242 -1.39 13.69 -14.69
C VAL A 242 -1.19 13.40 -16.17
N GLY A 243 -0.52 14.32 -16.87
CA GLY A 243 -0.13 14.19 -18.27
C GLY A 243 1.30 13.67 -18.45
N GLU A 244 1.93 14.07 -19.55
CA GLU A 244 3.28 13.63 -19.91
C GLU A 244 4.35 14.18 -18.95
N ALA A 245 5.48 13.46 -18.87
CA ALA A 245 6.64 13.91 -18.11
C ALA A 245 7.18 15.22 -18.71
N MET A 246 7.48 16.19 -17.84
CA MET A 246 7.99 17.50 -18.25
C MET A 246 9.15 17.92 -17.36
N THR A 247 10.08 18.68 -17.94
CA THR A 247 11.15 19.34 -17.19
C THR A 247 10.72 20.78 -16.92
N VAL A 248 10.45 21.13 -15.67
CA VAL A 248 10.12 22.51 -15.29
C VAL A 248 11.40 23.33 -15.16
N ARG A 249 11.56 24.37 -15.98
CA ARG A 249 12.59 25.40 -15.80
C ARG A 249 11.95 26.67 -15.27
N THR A 250 12.43 27.15 -14.13
CA THR A 250 12.02 28.44 -13.57
C THR A 250 13.04 29.48 -13.97
N GLU A 251 12.65 30.42 -14.82
CA GLU A 251 13.48 31.58 -15.16
C GLU A 251 12.94 32.81 -14.42
N THR A 252 13.81 33.49 -13.69
CA THR A 252 13.44 34.75 -13.04
C THR A 252 13.57 35.88 -14.05
N VAL A 253 12.44 36.39 -14.53
CA VAL A 253 12.41 37.56 -15.41
C VAL A 253 12.30 38.80 -14.55
N SER A 254 13.38 39.58 -14.44
CA SER A 254 13.33 40.92 -13.87
C SER A 254 12.80 41.88 -14.94
N LEU A 255 11.54 42.28 -14.83
CA LEU A 255 11.03 43.40 -15.61
C LEU A 255 11.69 44.66 -15.04
N ARG A 256 12.57 45.31 -15.82
CA ARG A 256 13.01 46.66 -15.51
C ARG A 256 11.83 47.57 -15.84
N ASP A 257 11.45 48.41 -14.89
CA ASP A 257 10.45 49.47 -15.08
C ASP A 257 10.93 50.38 -16.22
N GLU A 258 10.53 50.09 -17.45
CA GLU A 258 10.49 51.11 -18.50
C GLU A 258 9.17 51.86 -18.31
N ASP A 259 9.30 53.13 -17.92
CA ASP A 259 8.19 54.08 -17.95
C ASP A 259 7.52 54.00 -19.32
N VAL A 260 6.19 53.85 -19.31
CA VAL A 260 5.37 54.04 -20.51
C VAL A 260 5.40 55.54 -20.83
N GLY A 261 6.51 55.97 -21.44
CA GLY A 261 6.76 57.33 -21.88
C GLY A 261 5.90 57.64 -23.09
N VAL A 262 4.93 58.51 -22.89
CA VAL A 262 4.17 59.20 -23.94
C VAL A 262 5.15 59.99 -24.81
N GLY A 263 5.18 59.67 -26.11
CA GLY A 263 5.91 60.41 -27.15
C GLY A 263 5.32 60.09 -28.51
#